data_AF-A0A2G8KMC6-F1
#
_entry.id   AF-A0A2G8KMC6-F1
#
_cell.length_a   1.000
_cell.length_b   1.000
_cell.length_c   1.000
_cell.angle_alpha   90.00
_cell.angle_beta   90.00
_cell.angle_gamma   90.00
#
_symmetry.space_group_name_H-M   'P 1'
#
loop_
_entity.id
_entity.type
_entity.pdbx_description
1 polymer ?
#
loop_
_entity_poly.entity_id
_entity_poly.type
_entity_poly.pdbx_seq_one_letter_code
_entity_poly.pdbx_strand_id
1 'polypeptide(L)'
;MGWREAYKKILAENASQIAGIGTSQAFFKEDYLEAVEGIKKKLVQQSEPNKLTFVGEHVRGQFKPKMDELACFFGGTLGLGFYNSLPESHLELGQELVHTCYQMYAQMPTFLAPEISYFNLLPGVKEDIIVKPMDKHNLLRPESLESMFYMYRITGDKYYQEWAWKIFQAFEKHTKVKNGGYTSIGDVKNPDNVKSRDKMESFFLGETLKYLFLIFGDDSSVLSLDKYVFNTEAHPLPIRTATGSDLL
;
A
#
# COMPACT_ATOMS: atom_id res chain seq x y z
N MET A 1 -8.18 13.04 8.28
CA MET A 1 -7.99 11.65 7.80
C MET A 1 -6.62 11.06 8.19
N GLY A 2 -5.53 11.85 8.28
CA GLY A 2 -4.16 11.32 8.43
C GLY A 2 -3.77 10.57 9.73
N TRP A 3 -4.27 10.94 10.91
CA TRP A 3 -3.73 10.37 12.16
C TRP A 3 -4.17 8.93 12.46
N ARG A 4 -5.34 8.49 11.98
CA ARG A 4 -5.85 7.13 12.27
C ARG A 4 -5.17 6.07 11.42
N GLU A 5 -4.83 6.39 10.17
CA GLU A 5 -4.14 5.47 9.27
C GLU A 5 -2.65 5.42 9.59
N ALA A 6 -2.02 6.57 9.88
CA ALA A 6 -0.65 6.60 10.42
C ALA A 6 -0.54 5.84 11.75
N TYR A 7 -1.51 5.98 12.66
CA TYR A 7 -1.51 5.24 13.94
C TYR A 7 -1.59 3.72 13.74
N LYS A 8 -2.48 3.24 12.87
CA LYS A 8 -2.59 1.79 12.57
C LYS A 8 -1.35 1.25 11.86
N LYS A 9 -0.78 2.01 10.92
CA LYS A 9 0.47 1.66 10.24
C LYS A 9 1.64 1.60 11.23
N ILE A 10 1.76 2.59 12.13
CA ILE A 10 2.72 2.60 13.23
C ILE A 10 2.53 1.41 14.17
N LEU A 11 1.30 1.08 14.56
CA LEU A 11 1.02 -0.09 15.40
C LEU A 11 1.50 -1.39 14.72
N ALA A 12 1.31 -1.50 13.41
CA ALA A 12 1.71 -2.68 12.65
C ALA A 12 3.23 -2.75 12.38
N GLU A 13 3.86 -1.63 12.05
CA GLU A 13 5.32 -1.50 11.89
C GLU A 13 6.04 -1.75 13.23
N ASN A 14 5.44 -1.33 14.34
CA ASN A 14 5.93 -1.66 15.67
C ASN A 14 5.69 -3.14 15.99
N ALA A 15 4.53 -3.71 15.68
CA ALA A 15 4.25 -5.14 15.87
C ALA A 15 5.26 -6.05 15.15
N SER A 16 5.71 -5.67 13.95
CA SER A 16 6.80 -6.39 13.24
C SER A 16 8.14 -6.33 13.97
N GLN A 17 8.50 -5.21 14.60
CA GLN A 17 9.75 -5.10 15.37
C GLN A 17 9.70 -5.89 16.68
N ILE A 18 8.51 -6.05 17.26
CA ILE A 18 8.30 -6.66 18.58
C ILE A 18 8.39 -8.18 18.55
N ALA A 19 8.12 -8.80 17.40
CA ALA A 19 8.29 -10.25 17.26
C ALA A 19 9.74 -10.72 17.50
N GLY A 20 10.73 -9.80 17.44
CA GLY A 20 12.15 -10.08 17.72
C GLY A 20 12.74 -9.44 18.99
N ILE A 21 11.98 -8.69 19.79
CA ILE A 21 12.50 -7.93 20.95
C ILE A 21 11.64 -8.20 22.19
N GLY A 22 12.27 -8.58 23.29
CA GLY A 22 11.63 -9.07 24.51
C GLY A 22 10.52 -8.18 25.11
N THR A 23 9.43 -8.87 25.50
CA THR A 23 8.39 -8.63 26.53
C THR A 23 7.84 -7.24 26.88
N SER A 24 8.51 -6.10 26.64
CA SER A 24 8.00 -4.78 27.09
C SER A 24 6.96 -4.14 26.16
N GLN A 25 6.67 -4.76 25.01
CA GLN A 25 5.82 -4.18 23.96
C GLN A 25 4.78 -5.16 23.38
N ALA A 26 4.52 -6.30 24.04
CA ALA A 26 3.61 -7.34 23.54
C ALA A 26 2.20 -6.84 23.15
N PHE A 27 1.71 -5.79 23.83
CA PHE A 27 0.39 -5.21 23.58
C PHE A 27 0.22 -4.67 22.15
N PHE A 28 1.26 -4.12 21.51
CA PHE A 28 1.14 -3.63 20.13
C PHE A 28 0.88 -4.77 19.13
N LYS A 29 1.44 -5.95 19.39
CA LYS A 29 1.18 -7.14 18.59
C LYS A 29 -0.25 -7.65 18.81
N GLU A 30 -0.73 -7.64 20.05
CA GLU A 30 -2.11 -8.05 20.38
C GLU A 30 -3.13 -7.11 19.72
N ASP A 31 -2.94 -5.79 19.86
CA ASP A 31 -3.79 -4.77 19.23
C ASP A 31 -3.79 -4.90 17.70
N TYR A 32 -2.63 -5.16 17.10
CA TYR A 32 -2.52 -5.40 15.66
C TYR A 32 -3.31 -6.65 15.24
N LEU A 33 -3.16 -7.76 15.94
CA LEU A 33 -3.88 -9.01 15.62
C LEU A 33 -5.40 -8.83 15.77
N GLU A 34 -5.85 -8.18 16.85
CA GLU A 34 -7.26 -7.86 17.03
C GLU A 34 -7.79 -6.96 15.90
N ALA A 35 -7.01 -5.94 15.51
CA ALA A 35 -7.38 -5.04 14.42
C ALA A 35 -7.49 -5.77 13.08
N VAL A 36 -6.52 -6.63 12.73
CA VAL A 36 -6.53 -7.41 11.48
C VAL A 36 -7.74 -8.35 11.43
N GLU A 37 -8.04 -9.05 12.53
CA GLU A 37 -9.23 -9.91 12.60
C GLU A 37 -10.54 -9.12 12.49
N GLY A 38 -10.59 -7.92 13.10
CA GLY A 38 -11.70 -6.98 12.93
C GLY A 38 -11.88 -6.55 11.47
N ILE A 39 -10.80 -6.20 10.77
CA ILE A 39 -10.79 -5.82 9.35
C ILE A 39 -11.28 -6.99 8.49
N LYS A 40 -10.71 -8.19 8.66
CA LYS A 40 -11.11 -9.41 7.94
C LYS A 40 -12.60 -9.69 8.07
N LYS A 41 -13.13 -9.59 9.29
CA LYS A 41 -14.54 -9.93 9.56
C LYS A 41 -15.53 -8.87 9.09
N LYS A 42 -15.13 -7.59 9.05
CA LYS A 42 -16.08 -6.46 8.88
C LYS A 42 -15.90 -5.66 7.62
N LEU A 43 -14.69 -5.63 7.06
CA LEU A 43 -14.31 -4.69 6.01
C LEU A 43 -13.83 -5.38 4.72
N VAL A 44 -13.35 -6.63 4.81
CA VAL A 44 -12.94 -7.38 3.62
C VAL A 44 -14.17 -7.88 2.86
N GLN A 45 -14.21 -7.59 1.56
CA GLN A 45 -15.23 -8.05 0.62
C GLN A 45 -14.59 -8.34 -0.74
N GLN A 46 -15.35 -8.97 -1.64
CA GLN A 46 -14.94 -9.23 -3.02
C GLN A 46 -15.83 -8.46 -3.99
N SER A 47 -15.22 -7.88 -5.03
CA SER A 47 -15.95 -7.16 -6.08
C SER A 47 -16.63 -8.10 -7.07
N GLU A 48 -17.49 -7.54 -7.90
CA GLU A 48 -18.02 -8.15 -9.13
C GLU A 48 -17.47 -7.40 -10.35
N PRO A 49 -17.13 -8.07 -11.46
CA PRO A 49 -17.27 -9.52 -11.69
C PRO A 49 -16.02 -10.34 -11.32
N ASN A 50 -14.86 -9.71 -11.13
CA ASN A 50 -13.58 -10.42 -11.07
C ASN A 50 -13.17 -10.87 -9.66
N LYS A 51 -14.02 -10.68 -8.65
CA LYS A 51 -13.79 -11.15 -7.29
C LYS A 51 -12.52 -10.58 -6.66
N LEU A 52 -12.21 -9.31 -6.94
CA LEU A 52 -11.07 -8.62 -6.35
C LEU A 52 -11.33 -8.42 -4.85
N THR A 53 -10.47 -8.95 -4.00
CA THR A 53 -10.53 -8.74 -2.55
C THR A 53 -10.14 -7.30 -2.22
N PHE A 54 -10.97 -6.56 -1.51
CA PHE A 54 -10.72 -5.17 -1.16
C PHE A 54 -11.13 -4.88 0.30
N VAL A 55 -10.62 -3.78 0.87
CA VAL A 55 -11.01 -3.30 2.21
C VAL A 55 -11.95 -2.11 2.04
N GLY A 56 -13.22 -2.29 2.41
CA GLY A 56 -14.20 -1.22 2.44
C GLY A 56 -14.17 -0.41 3.74
N GLU A 57 -15.08 0.56 3.83
CA GLU A 57 -15.30 1.35 5.04
C GLU A 57 -16.55 0.90 5.79
N HIS A 58 -16.58 1.15 7.09
CA HIS A 58 -17.79 0.99 7.89
C HIS A 58 -18.18 2.33 8.52
N VAL A 59 -19.23 2.96 7.97
CA VAL A 59 -19.69 4.30 8.36
C VAL A 59 -21.08 4.17 8.96
N ARG A 60 -21.23 4.54 10.24
CA ARG A 60 -22.52 4.57 10.97
C ARG A 60 -23.32 3.26 10.85
N GLY A 61 -22.68 2.11 11.05
CA GLY A 61 -23.37 0.82 10.99
C GLY A 61 -23.50 0.22 9.59
N GLN A 62 -23.02 0.91 8.54
CA GLN A 62 -23.16 0.48 7.16
C GLN A 62 -21.80 0.27 6.50
N PHE A 63 -21.65 -0.87 5.84
CA PHE A 63 -20.55 -1.12 4.93
C PHE A 63 -20.65 -0.20 3.70
N LYS A 64 -19.52 0.34 3.27
CA LYS A 64 -19.36 1.10 2.04
C LYS A 64 -18.23 0.46 1.23
N PRO A 65 -18.47 0.06 -0.03
CA PRO A 65 -17.43 -0.50 -0.88
C PRO A 65 -16.55 0.63 -1.44
N LYS A 66 -15.92 1.40 -0.55
CA LYS A 66 -15.05 2.53 -0.83
C LYS A 66 -13.67 2.20 -0.27
N MET A 67 -12.64 2.35 -1.08
CA MET A 67 -11.25 2.16 -0.69
C MET A 67 -10.44 3.33 -1.22
N ASP A 68 -9.71 3.99 -0.32
CA ASP A 68 -8.77 5.04 -0.69
C ASP A 68 -7.47 4.38 -1.20
N GLU A 69 -6.72 5.02 -2.09
CA GLU A 69 -5.40 4.52 -2.51
C GLU A 69 -4.47 4.34 -1.31
N LEU A 70 -4.64 5.21 -0.30
CA LEU A 70 -4.02 5.07 1.02
C LEU A 70 -4.15 3.65 1.60
N ALA A 71 -5.32 3.01 1.50
CA ALA A 71 -5.54 1.68 2.08
C ALA A 71 -4.66 0.58 1.46
N CYS A 72 -4.01 0.85 0.33
CA CYS A 72 -3.07 -0.07 -0.29
C CYS A 72 -1.80 -0.34 0.52
N PHE A 73 -1.47 0.48 1.53
CA PHE A 73 -0.36 0.18 2.47
C PHE A 73 -0.58 -1.16 3.19
N PHE A 74 -1.85 -1.52 3.43
CA PHE A 74 -2.21 -2.62 4.33
C PHE A 74 -1.73 -3.98 3.81
N GLY A 75 -1.70 -4.17 2.49
CA GLY A 75 -1.17 -5.40 1.88
C GLY A 75 0.29 -5.65 2.28
N GLY A 76 1.16 -4.67 2.10
CA GLY A 76 2.57 -4.74 2.47
C GLY A 76 2.77 -4.92 3.96
N THR A 77 1.97 -4.23 4.78
CA THR A 77 1.98 -4.39 6.24
C THR A 77 1.61 -5.81 6.68
N LEU A 78 0.61 -6.45 6.07
CA LEU A 78 0.26 -7.83 6.35
C LEU A 78 1.40 -8.79 5.98
N GLY A 79 2.02 -8.58 4.81
CA GLY A 79 3.22 -9.32 4.40
C GLY A 79 4.36 -9.17 5.41
N LEU A 80 4.67 -7.94 5.82
CA LEU A 80 5.71 -7.67 6.82
C LEU A 80 5.39 -8.34 8.16
N GLY A 81 4.11 -8.37 8.56
CA GLY A 81 3.65 -9.16 9.70
C GLY A 81 4.01 -10.64 9.55
N PHE A 82 3.65 -11.26 8.42
CA PHE A 82 4.01 -12.65 8.14
C PHE A 82 5.53 -12.91 8.20
N TYR A 83 6.33 -12.03 7.57
CA TYR A 83 7.80 -12.11 7.62
C TYR A 83 8.33 -12.12 9.05
N ASN A 84 7.65 -11.43 9.96
CA ASN A 84 7.94 -11.37 11.40
C ASN A 84 7.11 -12.38 12.22
N SER A 85 6.85 -13.56 11.66
CA SER A 85 6.19 -14.69 12.36
C SER A 85 4.75 -14.41 12.83
N LEU A 86 4.00 -13.55 12.12
CA LEU A 86 2.54 -13.48 12.25
C LEU A 86 1.86 -14.49 11.30
N PRO A 87 0.57 -14.80 11.48
CA PRO A 87 -0.08 -15.93 10.81
C PRO A 87 -0.01 -15.88 9.27
N GLU A 88 0.08 -17.05 8.63
CA GLU A 88 0.12 -17.21 7.16
C GLU A 88 -1.07 -16.55 6.44
N SER A 89 -2.25 -16.54 7.06
CA SER A 89 -3.43 -15.84 6.52
C SER A 89 -3.24 -14.33 6.30
N HIS A 90 -2.21 -13.72 6.92
CA HIS A 90 -1.83 -12.34 6.65
C HIS A 90 -1.15 -12.23 5.29
N LEU A 91 -0.24 -13.16 4.95
CA LEU A 91 0.39 -13.18 3.63
C LEU A 91 -0.67 -13.38 2.54
N GLU A 92 -1.55 -14.37 2.69
CA GLU A 92 -2.63 -14.67 1.73
C GLU A 92 -3.48 -13.42 1.45
N LEU A 93 -4.05 -12.82 2.51
CA LEU A 93 -4.84 -11.60 2.37
C LEU A 93 -4.01 -10.43 1.81
N GLY A 94 -2.75 -10.32 2.23
CA GLY A 94 -1.84 -9.30 1.74
C GLY A 94 -1.62 -9.40 0.23
N GLN A 95 -1.37 -10.59 -0.29
CA GLN A 95 -1.21 -10.82 -1.73
C GLN A 95 -2.49 -10.49 -2.51
N GLU A 96 -3.66 -10.89 -2.00
CA GLU A 96 -4.95 -10.56 -2.61
C GLU A 96 -5.19 -9.04 -2.66
N LEU A 97 -4.92 -8.33 -1.56
CA LEU A 97 -5.06 -6.88 -1.50
C LEU A 97 -4.09 -6.15 -2.43
N VAL A 98 -2.82 -6.58 -2.50
CA VAL A 98 -1.84 -5.99 -3.41
C VAL A 98 -2.22 -6.22 -4.87
N HIS A 99 -2.78 -7.39 -5.19
CA HIS A 99 -3.33 -7.63 -6.52
C HIS A 99 -4.47 -6.66 -6.84
N THR A 100 -5.41 -6.45 -5.92
CA THR A 100 -6.49 -5.46 -6.10
C THR A 100 -5.96 -4.03 -6.24
N CYS A 101 -4.94 -3.65 -5.46
CA CYS A 101 -4.28 -2.36 -5.60
C CYS A 101 -3.61 -2.20 -6.98
N TYR A 102 -2.98 -3.24 -7.52
CA TYR A 102 -2.52 -3.22 -8.91
C TYR A 102 -3.69 -3.04 -9.90
N GLN A 103 -4.83 -3.69 -9.69
CA GLN A 103 -6.02 -3.52 -10.53
C GLN A 103 -6.59 -2.09 -10.48
N MET A 104 -6.45 -1.38 -9.36
CA MET A 104 -6.80 0.05 -9.27
C MET A 104 -5.97 0.92 -10.22
N TYR A 105 -4.74 0.52 -10.56
CA TYR A 105 -3.93 1.16 -11.60
C TYR A 105 -4.30 0.60 -12.99
N ALA A 106 -4.27 -0.73 -13.14
CA ALA A 106 -4.34 -1.39 -14.43
C ALA A 106 -5.67 -1.20 -15.17
N GLN A 107 -6.77 -0.96 -14.44
CA GLN A 107 -8.08 -0.71 -15.04
C GLN A 107 -8.30 0.76 -15.43
N MET A 108 -7.37 1.67 -15.10
CA MET A 108 -7.48 3.08 -15.48
C MET A 108 -6.84 3.35 -16.85
N PRO A 109 -7.43 4.20 -17.70
CA PRO A 109 -6.86 4.57 -19.00
C PRO A 109 -5.42 5.11 -18.96
N THR A 110 -5.03 5.83 -17.90
CA THR A 110 -3.64 6.31 -17.72
C THR A 110 -2.72 5.28 -17.09
N PHE A 111 -3.24 4.14 -16.65
CA PHE A 111 -2.53 3.18 -15.80
C PHE A 111 -2.08 3.77 -14.45
N LEU A 112 -2.79 4.78 -13.93
CA LEU A 112 -2.57 5.38 -12.62
C LEU A 112 -3.83 5.27 -11.77
N ALA A 113 -3.72 4.84 -10.52
CA ALA A 113 -4.88 4.73 -9.64
C ALA A 113 -5.48 6.11 -9.30
N PRO A 114 -6.81 6.19 -9.15
CA PRO A 114 -7.47 7.35 -8.56
C PRO A 114 -7.21 7.41 -7.05
N GLU A 115 -7.47 8.56 -6.43
CA GLU A 115 -7.40 8.73 -4.98
C GLU A 115 -8.38 7.81 -4.24
N ILE A 116 -9.58 7.60 -4.79
CA ILE A 116 -10.62 6.78 -4.18
C ILE A 116 -11.27 5.90 -5.25
N SER A 117 -11.34 4.61 -4.95
CA SER A 117 -12.03 3.59 -5.74
C SER A 117 -13.28 3.10 -5.02
N TYR A 118 -14.34 2.83 -5.78
CA TYR A 118 -15.53 2.16 -5.27
C TYR A 118 -15.69 0.83 -5.97
N PHE A 119 -16.03 -0.22 -5.23
CA PHE A 119 -16.14 -1.57 -5.78
C PHE A 119 -17.60 -1.95 -6.00
N ASN A 120 -17.90 -2.53 -7.17
CA ASN A 120 -19.20 -3.10 -7.43
C ASN A 120 -19.38 -4.40 -6.66
N LEU A 121 -20.56 -4.54 -6.04
CA LEU A 121 -20.97 -5.77 -5.34
C LEU A 121 -22.17 -6.45 -6.02
N LEU A 122 -22.68 -5.85 -7.09
CA LEU A 122 -23.88 -6.32 -7.78
C LEU A 122 -23.49 -7.31 -8.88
N PRO A 123 -24.12 -8.48 -8.95
CA PRO A 123 -23.84 -9.44 -10.02
C PRO A 123 -24.25 -8.88 -11.38
N GLY A 124 -23.53 -9.27 -12.43
CA GLY A 124 -23.84 -8.89 -13.82
C GLY A 124 -23.34 -7.50 -14.26
N VAL A 125 -22.64 -6.77 -13.39
CA VAL A 125 -21.90 -5.55 -13.77
C VAL A 125 -20.64 -5.90 -14.58
N LYS A 126 -20.15 -4.94 -15.37
CA LYS A 126 -19.01 -5.15 -16.27
C LYS A 126 -17.66 -4.75 -15.71
N GLU A 127 -17.65 -3.92 -14.67
CA GLU A 127 -16.44 -3.28 -14.13
C GLU A 127 -16.40 -3.50 -12.63
N ASP A 128 -15.24 -3.87 -12.07
CA ASP A 128 -15.07 -3.95 -10.61
C ASP A 128 -15.03 -2.55 -9.98
N ILE A 129 -14.33 -1.62 -10.63
CA ILE A 129 -13.92 -0.35 -10.03
C ILE A 129 -14.66 0.84 -10.66
N ILE A 130 -15.44 1.52 -9.82
CA ILE A 130 -16.07 2.81 -10.12
C ILE A 130 -15.23 3.92 -9.50
N VAL A 131 -15.03 4.99 -10.27
CA VAL A 131 -14.35 6.21 -9.80
C VAL A 131 -15.30 7.39 -9.96
N LYS A 132 -15.62 8.06 -8.86
CA LYS A 132 -16.51 9.22 -8.87
C LYS A 132 -15.79 10.45 -9.44
N PRO A 133 -16.52 11.45 -9.98
CA PRO A 133 -15.93 12.64 -10.60
C PRO A 133 -14.87 13.38 -9.77
N MET A 134 -15.08 13.52 -8.46
CA MET A 134 -14.16 14.25 -7.57
C MET A 134 -12.93 13.43 -7.15
N ASP A 135 -12.96 12.12 -7.39
CA ASP A 135 -12.01 11.16 -6.84
C ASP A 135 -10.97 10.70 -7.87
N LYS A 136 -11.09 11.17 -9.13
CA LYS A 136 -10.24 10.75 -10.27
C LYS A 136 -8.81 11.30 -10.24
N HIS A 137 -8.42 12.03 -9.21
CA HIS A 137 -7.10 12.62 -9.14
C HIS A 137 -6.06 11.58 -8.69
N ASN A 138 -4.82 11.72 -9.12
CA ASN A 138 -3.69 10.95 -8.63
C ASN A 138 -2.64 11.94 -8.11
N LEU A 139 -2.20 11.72 -6.87
CA LEU A 139 -1.26 12.62 -6.18
C LEU A 139 0.17 12.11 -6.14
N LEU A 140 0.50 11.13 -6.99
CA LEU A 140 1.81 10.46 -7.04
C LEU A 140 2.12 9.62 -5.79
N ARG A 141 1.05 9.10 -5.18
CA ARG A 141 1.06 8.37 -3.91
C ARG A 141 1.87 7.06 -3.95
N PRO A 142 2.51 6.66 -2.84
CA PRO A 142 3.40 5.51 -2.79
C PRO A 142 2.75 4.18 -2.39
N GLU A 143 1.58 4.15 -1.77
CA GLU A 143 1.11 3.05 -0.91
C GLU A 143 1.02 1.70 -1.65
N SER A 144 0.63 1.72 -2.92
CA SER A 144 0.61 0.51 -3.76
C SER A 144 2.03 -0.01 -4.07
N LEU A 145 2.97 0.88 -4.35
CA LEU A 145 4.37 0.54 -4.64
C LEU A 145 5.13 0.12 -3.38
N GLU A 146 4.82 0.72 -2.23
CA GLU A 146 5.28 0.27 -0.92
C GLU A 146 4.92 -1.21 -0.69
N SER A 147 3.65 -1.56 -0.91
CA SER A 147 3.20 -2.93 -0.69
C SER A 147 3.77 -3.92 -1.70
N MET A 148 3.93 -3.52 -2.97
CA MET A 148 4.63 -4.34 -3.97
C MET A 148 6.10 -4.57 -3.59
N PHE A 149 6.78 -3.56 -3.03
CA PHE A 149 8.15 -3.71 -2.54
C PHE A 149 8.24 -4.76 -1.43
N TYR A 150 7.38 -4.66 -0.39
CA TYR A 150 7.37 -5.64 0.68
C TYR A 150 7.07 -7.04 0.16
N MET A 151 6.02 -7.20 -0.65
CA MET A 151 5.65 -8.50 -1.20
C MET A 151 6.77 -9.12 -2.04
N TYR A 152 7.43 -8.33 -2.89
CA TYR A 152 8.59 -8.80 -3.65
C TYR A 152 9.72 -9.27 -2.74
N ARG A 153 10.08 -8.51 -1.70
CA ARG A 153 11.14 -8.88 -0.75
C ARG A 153 10.83 -10.16 0.01
N ILE A 154 9.55 -10.40 0.33
CA ILE A 154 9.10 -11.53 1.16
C ILE A 154 8.94 -12.81 0.32
N THR A 155 8.37 -12.69 -0.87
CA THR A 155 7.99 -13.84 -1.71
C THR A 155 9.02 -14.17 -2.79
N GLY A 156 9.78 -13.17 -3.25
CA GLY A 156 10.65 -13.27 -4.43
C GLY A 156 9.91 -13.19 -5.76
N ASP A 157 8.57 -13.05 -5.76
CA ASP A 157 7.76 -13.11 -6.96
C ASP A 157 7.99 -11.91 -7.89
N LYS A 158 8.42 -12.19 -9.12
CA LYS A 158 8.85 -11.16 -10.08
C LYS A 158 7.72 -10.32 -10.66
N TYR A 159 6.47 -10.78 -10.61
CA TYR A 159 5.36 -9.99 -11.13
C TYR A 159 5.16 -8.67 -10.37
N TYR A 160 5.54 -8.58 -9.08
CA TYR A 160 5.50 -7.31 -8.35
C TYR A 160 6.46 -6.27 -8.95
N GLN A 161 7.64 -6.69 -9.40
CA GLN A 161 8.56 -5.82 -10.14
C GLN A 161 7.94 -5.40 -11.48
N GLU A 162 7.34 -6.34 -12.23
CA GLU A 162 6.69 -6.03 -13.50
C GLU A 162 5.52 -5.04 -13.34
N TRP A 163 4.71 -5.20 -12.30
CA TRP A 163 3.61 -4.30 -11.96
C TRP A 163 4.13 -2.91 -11.60
N ALA A 164 5.13 -2.83 -10.72
CA ALA A 164 5.79 -1.58 -10.35
C ALA A 164 6.38 -0.86 -11.56
N TRP A 165 6.96 -1.62 -12.51
CA TRP A 165 7.54 -1.05 -13.73
C TRP A 165 6.49 -0.42 -14.63
N LYS A 166 5.34 -1.07 -14.82
CA LYS A 166 4.22 -0.49 -15.58
C LYS A 166 3.70 0.79 -14.94
N ILE A 167 3.61 0.83 -13.60
CA ILE A 167 3.20 2.03 -12.86
C ILE A 167 4.23 3.15 -13.04
N PHE A 168 5.53 2.85 -12.96
CA PHE A 168 6.58 3.84 -13.22
C PHE A 168 6.52 4.40 -14.64
N GLN A 169 6.32 3.54 -15.65
CA GLN A 169 6.13 3.98 -17.04
C GLN A 169 4.89 4.90 -17.19
N ALA A 170 3.83 4.63 -16.42
CA ALA A 170 2.64 5.48 -16.40
C ALA A 170 2.94 6.86 -15.79
N PHE A 171 3.71 6.93 -14.69
CA PHE A 171 4.19 8.21 -14.15
C PHE A 171 5.06 8.96 -15.17
N GLU A 172 6.06 8.30 -15.77
CA GLU A 172 6.92 8.89 -16.80
C GLU A 172 6.10 9.50 -17.96
N LYS A 173 5.04 8.81 -18.38
CA LYS A 173 4.21 9.21 -19.51
C LYS A 173 3.24 10.33 -19.16
N HIS A 174 2.59 10.27 -18.00
CA HIS A 174 1.42 11.10 -17.70
C HIS A 174 1.66 12.21 -16.69
N THR A 175 2.78 12.17 -15.94
CA THR A 175 3.02 13.12 -14.84
C THR A 175 4.33 13.91 -14.99
N LYS A 176 5.23 13.51 -15.88
CA LYS A 176 6.51 14.18 -16.12
C LYS A 176 6.33 15.58 -16.75
N VAL A 177 7.00 16.58 -16.19
CA VAL A 177 6.97 17.97 -16.66
C VAL A 177 8.19 18.26 -17.54
N LYS A 178 7.99 18.91 -18.69
CA LYS A 178 9.05 19.16 -19.70
C LYS A 178 10.30 19.85 -19.14
N ASN A 179 10.11 20.78 -18.20
CA ASN A 179 11.21 21.58 -17.63
C ASN A 179 11.80 20.97 -16.35
N GLY A 180 11.39 19.75 -15.98
CA GLY A 180 11.85 19.05 -14.78
C GLY A 180 10.74 18.85 -13.76
N GLY A 181 10.84 17.73 -13.02
CA GLY A 181 9.86 17.32 -12.03
C GLY A 181 8.68 16.54 -12.60
N TYR A 182 7.76 16.21 -11.69
CA TYR A 182 6.51 15.51 -11.95
C TYR A 182 5.36 16.27 -11.31
N THR A 183 4.12 15.98 -11.69
CA THR A 183 2.96 16.69 -11.17
C THR A 183 1.80 15.75 -10.88
N SER A 184 1.10 16.01 -9.78
CA SER A 184 -0.20 15.40 -9.52
C SER A 184 -1.16 15.73 -10.67
N ILE A 185 -2.05 14.78 -10.99
CA ILE A 185 -3.01 14.90 -12.08
C ILE A 185 -4.44 14.86 -11.56
N GLY A 186 -5.36 15.52 -12.25
CA GLY A 186 -6.76 15.65 -11.87
C GLY A 186 -7.68 14.60 -12.47
N ASP A 187 -7.25 13.85 -13.49
CA ASP A 187 -8.10 12.88 -14.18
C ASP A 187 -7.32 11.67 -14.72
N VAL A 188 -7.31 10.57 -13.96
CA VAL A 188 -6.74 9.29 -14.41
C VAL A 188 -7.56 8.59 -15.51
N LYS A 189 -8.76 9.10 -15.83
CA LYS A 189 -9.62 8.52 -16.86
C LYS A 189 -9.44 9.15 -18.25
N ASN A 190 -8.63 10.20 -18.37
CA ASN A 190 -8.40 10.88 -19.63
C ASN A 190 -6.89 11.00 -19.92
N PRO A 191 -6.29 10.06 -20.66
CA PRO A 191 -4.86 10.07 -20.95
C PRO A 191 -4.43 11.23 -21.85
N ASP A 192 -5.35 11.80 -22.62
CA ASP A 192 -5.09 12.95 -23.51
C ASP A 192 -5.15 14.29 -22.77
N ASN A 193 -5.88 14.35 -21.65
CA ASN A 193 -5.94 15.52 -20.79
C ASN A 193 -6.07 15.11 -19.32
N VAL A 194 -4.92 14.85 -18.71
CA VAL A 194 -4.78 14.41 -17.32
C VAL A 194 -5.09 15.52 -16.30
N LYS A 195 -5.27 16.77 -16.74
CA LYS A 195 -5.50 17.95 -15.89
C LYS A 195 -4.42 18.11 -14.81
N SER A 196 -3.20 18.49 -15.23
CA SER A 196 -2.09 18.79 -14.32
C SER A 196 -2.53 19.72 -13.19
N ARG A 197 -2.07 19.44 -11.97
CA ARG A 197 -2.38 20.21 -10.75
C ARG A 197 -1.24 21.09 -10.27
N ASP A 198 -0.15 21.14 -11.04
CA ASP A 198 1.05 21.96 -10.76
C ASP A 198 1.61 21.76 -9.33
N LYS A 199 1.68 20.51 -8.89
CA LYS A 199 2.20 20.16 -7.56
C LYS A 199 2.93 18.83 -7.60
N MET A 200 4.17 18.83 -7.10
CA MET A 200 4.92 17.61 -6.79
C MET A 200 4.98 17.49 -5.27
N GLU A 201 4.27 16.51 -4.72
CA GLU A 201 4.32 16.26 -3.28
C GLU A 201 5.68 15.69 -2.88
N SER A 202 6.14 15.99 -1.67
CA SER A 202 7.46 15.56 -1.17
C SER A 202 7.61 14.04 -1.17
N PHE A 203 6.54 13.31 -0.86
CA PHE A 203 6.51 11.85 -0.82
C PHE A 203 6.73 11.20 -2.19
N PHE A 204 6.57 11.91 -3.32
CA PHE A 204 6.92 11.31 -4.61
C PHE A 204 8.42 10.96 -4.66
N LEU A 205 9.27 11.87 -4.17
CA LEU A 205 10.70 11.64 -4.07
C LEU A 205 11.06 10.84 -2.82
N GLY A 206 10.40 11.13 -1.69
CA GLY A 206 10.65 10.50 -0.41
C GLY A 206 10.27 9.02 -0.38
N GLU A 207 9.18 8.64 -1.03
CA GLU A 207 8.56 7.32 -0.89
C GLU A 207 8.43 6.63 -2.24
N THR A 208 7.67 7.20 -3.19
CA THR A 208 7.30 6.54 -4.45
C THR A 208 8.55 6.11 -5.24
N LEU A 209 9.49 7.03 -5.46
CA LEU A 209 10.75 6.71 -6.15
C LEU A 209 11.69 5.83 -5.30
N LYS A 210 11.62 5.92 -3.97
CA LYS A 210 12.44 5.08 -3.09
C LYS A 210 12.01 3.62 -3.16
N TYR A 211 10.71 3.34 -3.06
CA TYR A 211 10.20 1.97 -3.20
C TYR A 211 10.40 1.42 -4.61
N LEU A 212 10.24 2.25 -5.66
CA LEU A 212 10.61 1.88 -7.02
C LEU A 212 12.11 1.53 -7.16
N PHE A 213 12.99 2.32 -6.54
CA PHE A 213 14.42 1.99 -6.55
C PHE A 213 14.70 0.66 -5.82
N LEU A 214 14.13 0.47 -4.63
CA LEU A 214 14.39 -0.70 -3.80
C LEU A 214 13.78 -1.99 -4.35
N ILE A 215 12.64 -1.92 -5.03
CA ILE A 215 12.02 -3.11 -5.63
C ILE A 215 12.83 -3.61 -6.84
N PHE A 216 13.50 -2.74 -7.59
CA PHE A 216 14.34 -3.13 -8.73
C PHE A 216 15.80 -3.44 -8.38
N GLY A 217 16.25 -3.12 -7.16
CA GLY A 217 17.60 -3.43 -6.72
C GLY A 217 17.88 -4.93 -6.71
N ASP A 218 18.97 -5.34 -7.36
CA ASP A 218 19.41 -6.75 -7.38
C ASP A 218 19.90 -7.24 -6.00
N ASP A 219 20.35 -6.31 -5.15
CA ASP A 219 20.86 -6.59 -3.81
C ASP A 219 19.78 -6.38 -2.74
N SER A 220 19.18 -7.48 -2.29
CA SER A 220 18.21 -7.48 -1.18
C SER A 220 18.84 -7.17 0.18
N SER A 221 20.17 -7.09 0.29
CA SER A 221 20.85 -6.66 1.52
C SER A 221 20.75 -5.15 1.76
N VAL A 222 20.55 -4.36 0.70
CA VAL A 222 20.29 -2.91 0.81
C VAL A 222 18.97 -2.70 1.53
N LEU A 223 19.04 -2.02 2.69
CA LEU A 223 17.91 -1.80 3.60
C LEU A 223 17.13 -3.10 3.88
N SER A 224 17.86 -4.17 4.27
CA SER A 224 17.26 -5.45 4.68
C SER A 224 16.18 -5.25 5.75
N LEU A 225 15.08 -6.00 5.59
CA LEU A 225 13.94 -6.02 6.51
C LEU A 225 14.31 -6.57 7.90
N ASP A 226 15.46 -7.24 8.04
CA ASP A 226 15.98 -7.72 9.33
C ASP A 226 16.68 -6.62 10.13
N LYS A 227 17.10 -5.54 9.47
CA LYS A 227 17.93 -4.48 10.06
C LYS A 227 17.21 -3.14 10.12
N TYR A 228 16.25 -2.92 9.25
CA TYR A 228 15.55 -1.65 9.12
C TYR A 228 14.05 -1.83 9.09
N VAL A 229 13.38 -0.87 9.71
CA VAL A 229 11.94 -0.64 9.57
C VAL A 229 11.73 0.72 8.95
N PHE A 230 10.84 0.82 7.97
CA PHE A 230 10.48 2.12 7.38
C PHE A 230 9.41 2.76 8.26
N ASN A 231 9.53 4.06 8.52
CA ASN A 231 8.40 4.81 9.04
C ASN A 231 7.35 5.03 7.92
N THR A 232 6.23 5.64 8.29
CA THR A 232 5.12 5.93 7.36
C THR A 232 5.44 6.87 6.19
N GLU A 233 6.64 7.46 6.13
CA GLU A 233 7.13 8.35 5.05
C GLU A 233 8.41 7.75 4.40
N ALA A 234 8.48 6.42 4.38
CA ALA A 234 9.57 5.61 3.82
C ALA A 234 10.97 5.95 4.35
N HIS A 235 11.13 6.53 5.53
CA HIS A 235 12.44 6.75 6.14
C HIS A 235 12.87 5.51 6.94
N PRO A 236 13.98 4.84 6.55
CA PRO A 236 14.44 3.65 7.26
C PRO A 236 15.04 4.03 8.61
N LEU A 237 14.61 3.33 9.65
CA LEU A 237 15.10 3.40 11.02
C LEU A 237 15.71 2.05 11.39
N PRO A 238 16.83 2.01 12.12
CA PRO A 238 17.45 0.75 12.54
C PRO A 238 16.57 0.04 13.57
N ILE A 239 16.39 -1.27 13.41
CA ILE A 239 15.74 -2.13 14.40
C ILE A 239 16.68 -2.29 15.60
N ARG A 240 16.18 -2.02 16.81
CA ARG A 240 16.97 -2.17 18.04
C ARG A 240 16.96 -3.63 18.49
N THR A 241 17.96 -4.41 18.12
CA THR A 241 18.12 -5.76 18.69
C THR A 241 18.44 -5.66 20.18
N ALA A 242 17.74 -6.39 21.04
CA ALA A 242 18.08 -6.47 22.46
C ALA A 242 19.46 -7.13 22.62
N THR A 243 20.51 -6.33 22.63
CA THR A 243 21.82 -6.76 23.13
C THR A 243 21.80 -6.64 24.65
N GLY A 244 22.25 -7.67 25.36
CA GLY A 244 22.12 -7.84 26.82
C GLY A 244 22.78 -6.78 27.72
N SER A 245 23.16 -5.62 27.20
CA SER A 245 23.59 -4.44 27.95
C SER A 245 22.47 -3.48 28.33
N ASP A 246 21.29 -3.58 27.69
CA ASP A 246 20.18 -2.63 27.88
C ASP A 246 19.15 -3.10 28.93
N LEU A 247 19.50 -4.13 29.71
CA LEU A 247 18.68 -4.72 30.80
C LEU A 247 19.28 -4.49 32.20
N LEU A 248 20.17 -3.50 32.35
CA LEU A 248 20.67 -3.01 33.65
C LEU A 248 20.27 -1.55 33.87
#